data_AF-F8GFQ1-F1
#
_entry.id   AF-F8GFQ1-F1
#
_cell.length_a   1.000
_cell.length_b   1.000
_cell.length_c   1.000
_cell.angle_alpha   90.00
_cell.angle_beta   90.00
_cell.angle_gamma   90.00
#
_symmetry.space_group_name_H-M   'P 1'
#
loop_
_entity.id
_entity.type
_entity.pdbx_description
1 polymer ?
#
loop_
_entity_poly.entity_id
_entity_poly.type
_entity_poly.pdbx_seq_one_letter_code
_entity_poly.pdbx_strand_id
1 'polypeptide(L)'
;MKIQKLAILPAVVMSILAAPAFANIGDTATYKFDLPSTAVASQNPPYPIVATLTLTEVAGGVDFLLTPNWGGSTGFSANSHIERIDYVYQGPASPTFTFLSGAPIDTFSYETNQNNMDSGYKTDDQHINIDFFTSNTASRFDNDWSSSSWNVSGAGVDLTDFTGTQATSGPKPSPIFGVISVDPYSLTDPHPTPSNWVTSPVPEPETYAMMLVGLGLIGFSLRNQKK
;
A
#
# COMPACT_ATOMS: atom_id res chain seq x y z
N MET A 1 -62.83 22.89 -31.32
CA MET A 1 -62.26 22.16 -30.16
C MET A 1 -60.84 21.73 -30.53
N LYS A 2 -59.80 22.40 -30.02
CA LYS A 2 -58.38 22.15 -30.38
C LYS A 2 -57.77 21.25 -29.29
N ILE A 3 -57.26 20.09 -29.69
CA ILE A 3 -56.55 19.17 -28.78
C ILE A 3 -55.04 19.47 -28.92
N GLN A 4 -54.45 20.06 -27.88
CA GLN A 4 -53.00 20.21 -27.76
C GLN A 4 -52.37 18.84 -27.47
N LYS A 5 -51.46 18.40 -28.34
CA LYS A 5 -50.61 17.23 -28.08
C LYS A 5 -49.43 17.68 -27.23
N LEU A 6 -49.36 17.16 -26.00
CA LEU A 6 -48.24 17.33 -25.08
C LEU A 6 -47.10 16.41 -25.52
N ALA A 7 -45.98 16.99 -25.97
CA ALA A 7 -44.77 16.24 -26.30
C ALA A 7 -44.01 15.94 -25.00
N ILE A 8 -43.93 14.67 -24.63
CA ILE A 8 -43.08 14.18 -23.53
C ILE A 8 -41.70 13.93 -24.15
N LEU A 9 -40.71 14.75 -23.80
CA LEU A 9 -39.30 14.45 -24.08
C LEU A 9 -38.81 13.37 -23.10
N PRO A 10 -38.22 12.26 -23.57
CA PRO A 10 -37.54 11.32 -22.69
C PRO A 10 -36.18 11.91 -22.29
N ALA A 11 -35.97 12.12 -20.99
CA ALA A 11 -34.67 12.44 -20.42
C ALA A 11 -33.76 11.21 -20.55
N VAL A 12 -32.76 11.30 -21.42
CA VAL A 12 -31.67 10.31 -21.50
C VAL A 12 -30.78 10.51 -20.27
N VAL A 13 -30.89 9.59 -19.32
CA VAL A 13 -29.94 9.48 -18.20
C VAL A 13 -28.64 8.93 -18.79
N MET A 14 -27.66 9.79 -19.04
CA MET A 14 -26.28 9.36 -19.29
C MET A 14 -25.71 8.84 -17.96
N SER A 15 -25.78 7.53 -17.76
CA SER A 15 -24.95 6.82 -16.79
C SER A 15 -23.50 6.92 -17.27
N ILE A 16 -22.70 7.79 -16.64
CA ILE A 16 -21.24 7.79 -16.79
C ILE A 16 -20.78 6.47 -16.14
N LEU A 17 -20.45 5.48 -16.96
CA LEU A 17 -19.65 4.34 -16.52
C LEU A 17 -18.28 4.91 -16.16
N ALA A 18 -18.03 5.14 -14.87
CA ALA A 18 -16.70 5.41 -14.38
C ALA A 18 -15.88 4.15 -14.64
N ALA A 19 -15.06 4.16 -15.70
CA ALA A 19 -14.01 3.18 -15.84
C ALA A 19 -13.10 3.28 -14.59
N PRO A 20 -12.56 2.16 -14.08
CA PRO A 20 -11.52 2.24 -13.06
C PRO A 20 -10.40 3.13 -13.62
N ALA A 21 -10.09 4.21 -12.91
CA ALA A 21 -9.04 5.12 -13.32
C ALA A 21 -7.71 4.45 -12.96
N PHE A 22 -6.89 4.17 -13.99
CA PHE A 22 -5.48 3.81 -13.80
C PHE A 22 -4.76 4.98 -13.10
N ALA A 23 -3.77 4.64 -12.28
CA ALA A 23 -2.87 5.64 -11.73
C ALA A 23 -2.09 6.33 -12.87
N ASN A 24 -1.75 7.59 -12.66
CA ASN A 24 -0.91 8.32 -13.60
C ASN A 24 0.55 8.10 -13.23
N ILE A 25 1.42 8.05 -14.23
CA ILE A 25 2.87 7.99 -14.01
C ILE A 25 3.29 9.16 -13.10
N GLY A 26 3.97 8.81 -12.01
CA GLY A 26 4.39 9.75 -10.96
C GLY A 26 3.46 9.80 -9.75
N ASP A 27 2.26 9.21 -9.82
CA ASP A 27 1.41 9.03 -8.64
C ASP A 27 2.14 8.14 -7.62
N THR A 28 1.97 8.42 -6.34
CA THR A 28 2.63 7.66 -5.28
C THR A 28 1.66 7.20 -4.21
N ALA A 29 2.05 6.16 -3.48
CA ALA A 29 1.41 5.75 -2.25
C ALA A 29 2.49 5.49 -1.19
N THR A 30 2.25 5.93 0.04
CA THR A 30 3.19 5.71 1.15
C THR A 30 2.56 4.86 2.24
N TYR A 31 3.25 3.78 2.57
CA TYR A 31 2.93 2.82 3.61
C TYR A 31 3.90 2.97 4.78
N LYS A 32 3.38 3.21 5.97
CA LYS A 32 4.18 3.34 7.20
C LYS A 32 3.91 2.14 8.11
N PHE A 33 4.96 1.39 8.42
CA PHE A 33 4.90 0.21 9.27
C PHE A 33 4.98 0.62 10.74
N ASP A 34 3.84 1.00 11.29
CA ASP A 34 3.67 1.61 12.61
C ASP A 34 2.71 0.84 13.51
N LEU A 35 2.41 -0.42 13.20
CA LEU A 35 1.56 -1.26 14.04
C LEU A 35 2.25 -2.58 14.37
N PRO A 36 2.51 -2.88 15.65
CA PRO A 36 3.16 -4.12 16.04
C PRO A 36 2.25 -5.33 15.82
N SER A 37 2.82 -6.49 15.47
CA SER A 37 2.06 -7.68 15.09
C SER A 37 1.25 -8.37 16.19
N THR A 38 1.52 -8.00 17.43
CA THR A 38 0.79 -8.43 18.62
C THR A 38 -0.20 -7.38 19.10
N ALA A 39 -0.30 -6.24 18.40
CA ALA A 39 -1.34 -5.27 18.71
C ALA A 39 -2.70 -5.97 18.65
N VAL A 40 -3.51 -5.76 19.67
CA VAL A 40 -4.92 -6.15 19.64
C VAL A 40 -5.73 -4.92 19.26
N ALA A 41 -6.92 -5.14 18.68
CA ALA A 41 -7.79 -4.05 18.22
C ALA A 41 -8.18 -3.04 19.33
N SER A 42 -7.98 -3.39 20.61
CA SER A 42 -8.22 -2.51 21.76
C SER A 42 -7.04 -1.62 22.17
N GLN A 43 -5.83 -1.84 21.63
CA GLN A 43 -4.67 -0.97 21.90
C GLN A 43 -4.66 0.20 20.91
N ASN A 44 -4.40 1.42 21.41
CA ASN A 44 -4.50 2.63 20.60
C ASN A 44 -3.12 3.33 20.43
N PRO A 45 -2.60 3.47 19.19
CA PRO A 45 -1.31 4.12 18.83
C PRO A 45 -1.13 5.56 19.37
N PRO A 46 0.08 6.18 19.27
CA PRO A 46 1.14 5.92 18.28
C PRO A 46 2.19 4.89 18.71
N TYR A 47 2.51 3.97 17.79
CA TYR A 47 3.72 3.17 17.87
C TYR A 47 4.80 3.78 16.96
N PRO A 48 6.08 3.50 17.21
CA PRO A 48 7.13 4.02 16.35
C PRO A 48 7.05 3.38 14.95
N ILE A 49 7.31 4.20 13.93
CA ILE A 49 7.43 3.74 12.55
C ILE A 49 8.74 2.98 12.41
N VAL A 50 8.66 1.70 12.06
CA VAL A 50 9.82 0.82 11.87
C VAL A 50 10.39 0.96 10.47
N ALA A 51 9.55 1.11 9.47
CA ALA A 51 9.94 1.35 8.09
C ALA A 51 8.87 2.12 7.33
N THR A 52 9.27 2.77 6.24
CA THR A 52 8.37 3.39 5.27
C THR A 52 8.60 2.73 3.92
N LEU A 53 7.52 2.28 3.28
CA LEU A 53 7.52 1.81 1.90
C LEU A 53 6.80 2.84 1.03
N THR A 54 7.50 3.36 0.04
CA THR A 54 6.93 4.27 -0.96
C THR A 54 6.79 3.54 -2.27
N LEU A 55 5.58 3.57 -2.83
CA LEU A 55 5.25 3.07 -4.15
C LEU A 55 5.14 4.27 -5.10
N THR A 56 5.64 4.13 -6.31
CA THR A 56 5.54 5.16 -7.35
C THR A 56 5.13 4.52 -8.67
N GLU A 57 4.03 4.99 -9.24
CA GLU A 57 3.57 4.58 -10.57
C GLU A 57 4.61 5.00 -11.62
N VAL A 58 5.07 4.04 -12.41
CA VAL A 58 6.02 4.26 -13.50
C VAL A 58 5.49 3.64 -14.79
N ALA A 59 6.14 3.92 -15.92
CA ALA A 59 5.70 3.35 -17.19
C ALA A 59 5.79 1.81 -17.17
N GLY A 60 4.63 1.13 -17.05
CA GLY A 60 4.53 -0.32 -17.12
C GLY A 60 4.72 -1.07 -15.79
N GLY A 61 4.61 -0.38 -14.65
CA GLY A 61 4.67 -1.00 -13.34
C GLY A 61 4.77 0.01 -12.21
N VAL A 62 5.18 -0.49 -11.04
CA VAL A 62 5.29 0.30 -9.81
C VAL A 62 6.69 0.10 -9.22
N ASP A 63 7.38 1.21 -8.99
CA ASP A 63 8.64 1.23 -8.25
C ASP A 63 8.36 1.24 -6.75
N PHE A 64 9.12 0.45 -6.00
CA PHE A 64 9.05 0.30 -4.56
C PHE A 64 10.36 0.79 -3.94
N LEU A 65 10.25 1.59 -2.90
CA LEU A 65 11.38 2.04 -2.08
C LEU A 65 11.08 1.78 -0.60
N LEU A 66 11.75 0.79 -0.02
CA LEU A 66 11.66 0.47 1.39
C LEU A 66 12.80 1.15 2.16
N THR A 67 12.43 2.02 3.10
CA THR A 67 13.34 2.79 3.95
C THR A 67 13.10 2.45 5.42
N PRO A 68 13.97 1.66 6.06
CA PRO A 68 13.93 1.40 7.50
C PRO A 68 14.25 2.64 8.33
N ASN A 69 13.74 2.67 9.56
CA ASN A 69 13.97 3.74 10.53
C ASN A 69 14.91 3.29 11.68
N TRP A 70 16.08 2.76 11.32
CA TRP A 70 17.03 2.14 12.27
C TRP A 70 17.33 2.98 13.51
N GLY A 71 17.49 4.29 13.34
CA GLY A 71 17.86 5.22 14.42
C GLY A 71 16.68 5.94 15.08
N GLY A 72 15.47 5.83 14.54
CA GLY A 72 14.30 6.59 15.00
C GLY A 72 13.21 5.76 15.67
N SER A 73 13.28 4.42 15.60
CA SER A 73 12.35 3.53 16.30
C SER A 73 13.00 2.95 17.55
N THR A 74 12.28 3.00 18.67
CA THR A 74 12.61 2.13 19.81
C THR A 74 12.47 0.67 19.37
N GLY A 75 13.26 -0.23 19.96
CA GLY A 75 13.13 -1.67 19.77
C GLY A 75 13.99 -2.32 18.70
N PHE A 76 14.69 -1.54 17.87
CA PHE A 76 15.84 -2.05 17.14
C PHE A 76 17.01 -2.34 18.09
N SER A 77 17.73 -3.41 17.81
CA SER A 77 19.00 -3.80 18.39
C SER A 77 20.12 -3.64 17.36
N ALA A 78 21.37 -3.75 17.79
CA ALA A 78 22.52 -3.73 16.88
C ALA A 78 22.53 -4.86 15.83
N ASN A 79 21.75 -5.93 16.05
CA ASN A 79 21.66 -7.07 15.12
C ASN A 79 20.36 -7.10 14.33
N SER A 80 19.51 -6.09 14.49
CA SER A 80 18.21 -6.03 13.82
C SER A 80 18.35 -5.93 12.32
N HIS A 81 17.50 -6.66 11.62
CA HIS A 81 17.44 -6.68 10.17
C HIS A 81 16.02 -6.92 9.71
N ILE A 82 15.69 -6.41 8.52
CA ILE A 82 14.46 -6.76 7.84
C ILE A 82 14.66 -8.13 7.20
N GLU A 83 13.75 -9.06 7.47
CA GLU A 83 13.77 -10.40 6.88
C GLU A 83 12.83 -10.51 5.69
N ARG A 84 11.70 -9.80 5.77
CA ARG A 84 10.58 -10.00 4.85
C ARG A 84 9.72 -8.76 4.71
N ILE A 85 9.13 -8.58 3.55
CA ILE A 85 7.93 -7.76 3.37
C ILE A 85 6.90 -8.51 2.52
N ASP A 86 5.65 -8.55 2.98
CA ASP A 86 4.54 -9.27 2.37
C ASP A 86 3.35 -8.30 2.21
N TYR A 87 2.90 -8.05 0.98
CA TYR A 87 1.87 -7.07 0.69
C TYR A 87 0.81 -7.60 -0.26
N VAL A 88 -0.41 -7.12 -0.06
CA VAL A 88 -1.58 -7.55 -0.83
C VAL A 88 -1.49 -6.98 -2.24
N TYR A 89 -1.94 -7.77 -3.21
CA TYR A 89 -1.89 -7.43 -4.62
C TYR A 89 -3.11 -8.01 -5.34
N GLN A 90 -3.85 -7.15 -6.04
CA GLN A 90 -5.05 -7.52 -6.82
C GLN A 90 -4.86 -7.41 -8.34
N GLY A 91 -3.62 -7.18 -8.78
CA GLY A 91 -3.30 -6.91 -10.18
C GLY A 91 -3.21 -8.17 -11.05
N PRO A 92 -2.70 -8.03 -12.28
CA PRO A 92 -2.51 -9.15 -13.21
C PRO A 92 -1.67 -10.28 -12.63
N ALA A 93 -2.02 -11.51 -12.99
CA ALA A 93 -1.29 -12.69 -12.55
C ALA A 93 0.15 -12.71 -13.09
N SER A 94 1.07 -13.23 -12.27
CA SER A 94 2.50 -13.38 -12.59
C SER A 94 3.19 -12.07 -12.98
N PRO A 95 3.20 -11.06 -12.09
CA PRO A 95 3.97 -9.85 -12.31
C PRO A 95 5.47 -10.17 -12.40
N THR A 96 6.21 -9.30 -13.08
CA THR A 96 7.66 -9.36 -13.21
C THR A 96 8.30 -8.57 -12.09
N PHE A 97 9.36 -9.11 -11.51
CA PHE A 97 10.16 -8.45 -10.49
C PHE A 97 11.52 -8.05 -11.04
N THR A 98 11.98 -6.86 -10.69
CA THR A 98 13.33 -6.38 -10.99
C THR A 98 13.92 -5.68 -9.78
N PHE A 99 15.05 -6.17 -9.26
CA PHE A 99 15.83 -5.44 -8.26
C PHE A 99 16.45 -4.19 -8.88
N LEU A 100 16.39 -3.07 -8.18
CA LEU A 100 16.94 -1.80 -8.66
C LEU A 100 18.22 -1.44 -7.90
N SER A 101 18.15 -1.25 -6.58
CA SER A 101 19.28 -0.82 -5.75
C SER A 101 19.05 -1.00 -4.24
N GLY A 102 20.12 -0.87 -3.45
CA GLY A 102 20.07 -0.91 -1.98
C GLY A 102 20.36 -2.30 -1.41
N ALA A 103 19.77 -2.63 -0.26
CA ALA A 103 19.96 -3.95 0.36
C ALA A 103 19.47 -5.06 -0.59
N PRO A 104 20.29 -6.09 -0.83
CA PRO A 104 19.96 -7.12 -1.81
C PRO A 104 18.81 -8.01 -1.33
N ILE A 105 17.99 -8.44 -2.29
CA ILE A 105 16.83 -9.31 -2.08
C ILE A 105 17.26 -10.76 -2.34
N ASP A 106 16.83 -11.67 -1.47
CA ASP A 106 17.09 -13.10 -1.59
C ASP A 106 16.07 -13.75 -2.53
N THR A 107 14.78 -13.54 -2.27
CA THR A 107 13.70 -14.16 -3.06
C THR A 107 12.53 -13.21 -3.27
N PHE A 108 11.96 -13.25 -4.48
CA PHE A 108 10.65 -12.70 -4.82
C PHE A 108 9.67 -13.85 -5.04
N SER A 109 8.50 -13.78 -4.42
CA SER A 109 7.42 -14.74 -4.59
C SER A 109 6.10 -14.03 -4.86
N TYR A 110 5.37 -14.54 -5.86
CA TYR A 110 3.98 -14.16 -6.13
C TYR A 110 3.09 -15.34 -5.74
N GLU A 111 2.16 -15.10 -4.83
CA GLU A 111 1.37 -16.12 -4.17
C GLU A 111 -0.12 -15.90 -4.41
N THR A 112 -0.80 -16.91 -4.94
CA THR A 112 -2.25 -16.87 -5.15
C THR A 112 -3.02 -17.46 -3.96
N ASN A 113 -2.32 -17.91 -2.91
CA ASN A 113 -2.94 -18.51 -1.74
C ASN A 113 -3.36 -17.45 -0.72
N GLN A 114 -4.62 -17.04 -0.81
CA GLN A 114 -5.34 -16.09 0.04
C GLN A 114 -5.18 -16.26 1.57
N ASN A 115 -4.78 -17.44 2.07
CA ASN A 115 -4.78 -17.75 3.50
C ASN A 115 -3.39 -17.83 4.15
N ASN A 116 -2.31 -17.42 3.46
CA ASN A 116 -0.95 -17.67 3.92
C ASN A 116 -0.06 -16.41 3.99
N MET A 117 -0.65 -15.23 4.19
CA MET A 117 0.16 -14.03 4.44
C MET A 117 0.87 -14.12 5.78
N ASP A 118 1.99 -13.40 5.89
CA ASP A 118 2.78 -13.35 7.12
C ASP A 118 1.93 -12.95 8.33
N SER A 119 2.36 -13.39 9.52
CA SER A 119 1.65 -13.15 10.77
C SER A 119 0.20 -13.67 10.78
N GLY A 120 -0.18 -14.58 9.90
CA GLY A 120 -1.52 -15.19 9.88
C GLY A 120 -2.62 -14.24 9.38
N TYR A 121 -2.25 -13.28 8.54
CA TYR A 121 -3.20 -12.48 7.76
C TYR A 121 -3.82 -13.27 6.63
N LYS A 122 -4.97 -12.80 6.17
CA LYS A 122 -5.69 -13.37 5.04
C LYS A 122 -6.13 -12.25 4.10
N THR A 123 -6.03 -12.48 2.81
CA THR A 123 -6.54 -11.58 1.77
C THR A 123 -7.52 -12.36 0.90
N ASP A 124 -8.50 -11.68 0.31
CA ASP A 124 -9.35 -12.27 -0.74
C ASP A 124 -8.67 -12.21 -2.13
N ASP A 125 -7.53 -11.50 -2.23
CA ASP A 125 -6.74 -11.32 -3.45
C ASP A 125 -5.43 -12.12 -3.39
N GLN A 126 -4.44 -11.76 -4.23
CA GLN A 126 -3.11 -12.35 -4.19
C GLN A 126 -2.20 -11.55 -3.26
N HIS A 127 -0.97 -12.02 -3.07
CA HIS A 127 0.04 -11.29 -2.34
C HIS A 127 1.43 -11.50 -2.94
N ILE A 128 2.31 -10.54 -2.69
CA ILE A 128 3.71 -10.57 -3.09
C ILE A 128 4.56 -10.59 -1.83
N ASN A 129 5.48 -11.54 -1.78
CA ASN A 129 6.45 -11.68 -0.72
C ASN A 129 7.87 -11.39 -1.25
N ILE A 130 8.60 -10.55 -0.53
CA ILE A 130 10.01 -10.25 -0.75
C ILE A 130 10.79 -10.69 0.48
N ASP A 131 11.64 -11.70 0.31
CA ASP A 131 12.56 -12.16 1.34
C ASP A 131 13.92 -11.49 1.18
N PHE A 132 14.46 -10.99 2.29
CA PHE A 132 15.83 -10.47 2.39
C PHE A 132 16.73 -11.52 3.04
N PHE A 133 18.04 -11.40 2.83
CA PHE A 133 18.99 -12.34 3.43
C PHE A 133 18.97 -12.24 4.97
N THR A 134 18.73 -13.36 5.65
CA THR A 134 18.76 -13.42 7.13
C THR A 134 20.09 -13.95 7.67
N SER A 135 20.58 -15.04 7.07
CA SER A 135 21.79 -15.75 7.54
C SER A 135 23.10 -15.17 6.99
N ASN A 136 23.04 -14.46 5.85
CA ASN A 136 24.21 -13.83 5.24
C ASN A 136 24.35 -12.38 5.70
N THR A 137 25.08 -12.16 6.79
CA THR A 137 25.28 -10.85 7.41
C THR A 137 25.83 -9.78 6.45
N ALA A 138 26.63 -10.16 5.45
CA ALA A 138 27.17 -9.20 4.47
C ALA A 138 26.13 -8.68 3.47
N SER A 139 24.98 -9.33 3.36
CA SER A 139 23.91 -9.02 2.41
C SER A 139 22.56 -8.79 3.10
N ARG A 140 22.55 -8.84 4.42
CA ARG A 140 21.36 -8.70 5.25
C ARG A 140 20.90 -7.26 5.24
N PHE A 141 19.58 -7.04 5.23
CA PHE A 141 19.03 -5.69 5.26
C PHE A 141 19.01 -5.15 6.70
N ASP A 142 20.17 -4.73 7.19
CA ASP A 142 20.36 -4.14 8.52
C ASP A 142 20.83 -2.68 8.44
N ASN A 143 21.36 -2.15 9.55
CA ASN A 143 21.71 -0.75 9.73
C ASN A 143 22.84 -0.24 8.81
N ASP A 144 23.54 -1.13 8.12
CA ASP A 144 24.52 -0.75 7.09
C ASP A 144 23.84 -0.30 5.79
N TRP A 145 22.55 -0.61 5.62
CA TRP A 145 21.76 -0.21 4.46
C TRP A 145 20.75 0.87 4.83
N SER A 146 20.72 1.93 4.02
CA SER A 146 19.71 3.00 4.14
C SER A 146 18.35 2.60 3.59
N SER A 147 18.31 1.72 2.58
CA SER A 147 17.09 1.38 1.84
C SER A 147 17.28 0.14 0.96
N SER A 148 16.16 -0.38 0.43
CA SER A 148 16.12 -1.33 -0.69
C SER A 148 15.03 -0.91 -1.67
N SER A 149 15.26 -1.13 -2.96
CA SER A 149 14.35 -0.72 -4.03
C SER A 149 14.25 -1.77 -5.13
N TRP A 150 13.04 -1.92 -5.64
CA TRP A 150 12.69 -2.87 -6.68
C TRP A 150 11.51 -2.36 -7.50
N ASN A 151 11.29 -2.95 -8.67
CA ASN A 151 10.15 -2.70 -9.52
C ASN A 151 9.28 -3.97 -9.62
N VAL A 152 7.97 -3.78 -9.57
CA VAL A 152 6.98 -4.79 -9.96
C VAL A 152 6.31 -4.30 -11.23
N SER A 153 6.48 -5.02 -12.34
CA SER A 153 6.01 -4.62 -13.67
C SER A 153 5.23 -5.72 -14.37
N GLY A 154 4.50 -5.33 -15.42
CA GLY A 154 3.72 -6.24 -16.22
C GLY A 154 2.64 -5.50 -17.01
N ALA A 155 2.06 -6.19 -17.99
CA ALA A 155 0.95 -5.63 -18.75
C ALA A 155 -0.26 -5.43 -17.83
N GLY A 156 -0.58 -4.16 -17.54
CA GLY A 156 -1.71 -3.78 -16.69
C GLY A 156 -1.43 -3.76 -15.20
N VAL A 157 -0.16 -3.89 -14.79
CA VAL A 157 0.25 -3.64 -13.39
C VAL A 157 0.23 -2.13 -13.13
N ASP A 158 -0.44 -1.73 -12.06
CA ASP A 158 -0.70 -0.33 -11.70
C ASP A 158 -0.71 -0.13 -10.17
N LEU A 159 -0.45 1.08 -9.70
CA LEU A 159 -0.45 1.46 -8.28
C LEU A 159 -1.78 1.13 -7.57
N THR A 160 -2.90 1.17 -8.29
CA THR A 160 -4.22 0.79 -7.77
C THR A 160 -4.31 -0.70 -7.41
N ASP A 161 -3.45 -1.55 -7.97
CA ASP A 161 -3.36 -2.98 -7.63
C ASP A 161 -2.81 -3.21 -6.21
N PHE A 162 -2.15 -2.21 -5.64
CA PHE A 162 -1.59 -2.27 -4.29
C PHE A 162 -2.42 -1.47 -3.28
N THR A 163 -3.08 -0.41 -3.73
CA THR A 163 -3.83 0.52 -2.85
C THR A 163 -5.32 0.23 -2.78
N GLY A 164 -5.88 -0.50 -3.74
CA GLY A 164 -7.31 -0.85 -3.79
C GLY A 164 -7.68 -2.18 -3.13
N THR A 165 -6.71 -2.89 -2.54
CA THR A 165 -6.89 -4.21 -1.91
C THR A 165 -6.40 -4.19 -0.46
N GLN A 166 -6.80 -5.18 0.34
CA GLN A 166 -6.49 -5.26 1.76
C GLN A 166 -6.57 -6.69 2.31
N ALA A 167 -5.84 -6.93 3.39
CA ALA A 167 -5.89 -8.14 4.19
C ALA A 167 -6.60 -7.89 5.52
N THR A 168 -7.15 -8.96 6.08
CA THR A 168 -7.92 -8.94 7.32
C THR A 168 -7.47 -10.04 8.27
N SER A 169 -7.84 -9.88 9.54
CA SER A 169 -7.62 -10.88 10.58
C SER A 169 -8.64 -10.66 11.70
N GLY A 170 -9.12 -11.76 12.29
CA GLY A 170 -10.14 -11.72 13.35
C GLY A 170 -9.65 -11.14 14.69
N PRO A 171 -8.54 -11.66 15.26
CA PRO A 171 -8.05 -11.20 16.56
C PRO A 171 -7.09 -10.00 16.51
N LYS A 172 -6.81 -9.46 15.32
CA LYS A 172 -5.73 -8.51 15.08
C LYS A 172 -6.23 -7.25 14.34
N PRO A 173 -5.57 -6.09 14.47
CA PRO A 173 -5.86 -4.89 13.69
C PRO A 173 -6.09 -5.17 12.20
N SER A 174 -7.22 -4.74 11.68
CA SER A 174 -7.59 -4.90 10.27
C SER A 174 -8.48 -3.73 9.84
N PRO A 175 -8.51 -3.37 8.54
CA PRO A 175 -7.72 -3.95 7.43
C PRO A 175 -6.25 -3.52 7.43
N ILE A 176 -5.39 -4.30 6.78
CA ILE A 176 -3.98 -3.94 6.52
C ILE A 176 -3.64 -4.09 5.03
N PHE A 177 -2.57 -3.45 4.58
CA PHE A 177 -2.09 -3.52 3.18
C PHE A 177 -0.82 -4.36 3.03
N GLY A 178 -0.09 -4.57 4.12
CA GLY A 178 1.10 -5.41 4.14
C GLY A 178 1.70 -5.55 5.53
N VAL A 179 2.65 -6.47 5.61
CA VAL A 179 3.38 -6.89 6.81
C VAL A 179 4.87 -6.82 6.49
N ILE A 180 5.67 -6.24 7.38
CA ILE A 180 7.14 -6.30 7.34
C ILE A 180 7.62 -7.13 8.53
N SER A 181 8.58 -8.05 8.35
CA SER A 181 9.22 -8.78 9.44
C SER A 181 10.62 -8.23 9.72
N VAL A 182 10.92 -7.99 10.99
CA VAL A 182 12.19 -7.46 11.49
C VAL A 182 12.69 -8.28 12.67
N ASP A 183 13.84 -8.94 12.53
CA ASP A 183 14.43 -9.77 13.58
C ASP A 183 15.84 -9.30 14.01
N PRO A 184 16.19 -9.36 15.30
CA PRO A 184 15.27 -9.22 16.41
C PRO A 184 14.65 -7.82 16.41
N TYR A 185 13.41 -7.71 16.84
CA TYR A 185 12.76 -6.43 17.15
C TYR A 185 11.93 -6.60 18.42
N SER A 186 12.10 -5.71 19.39
CA SER A 186 11.41 -5.83 20.69
C SER A 186 11.17 -4.47 21.34
N LEU A 187 9.91 -4.15 21.61
CA LEU A 187 9.52 -3.00 22.44
C LEU A 187 9.21 -3.46 23.87
N THR A 188 9.44 -2.58 24.84
CA THR A 188 9.08 -2.82 26.25
C THR A 188 7.57 -2.82 26.50
N ASP A 189 6.80 -2.04 25.74
CA ASP A 189 5.35 -2.16 25.64
C ASP A 189 4.79 -1.37 24.43
N PRO A 190 3.82 -1.93 23.67
CA PRO A 190 3.41 -3.34 23.70
C PRO A 190 4.59 -4.25 23.38
N HIS A 191 4.51 -5.54 23.65
CA HIS A 191 5.57 -6.51 23.37
C HIS A 191 5.39 -7.10 21.95
N PRO A 192 5.86 -6.45 20.86
CA PRO A 192 5.74 -6.96 19.50
C PRO A 192 6.52 -8.25 19.32
N THR A 193 5.97 -9.13 18.49
CA THR A 193 6.79 -10.04 17.68
C THR A 193 7.33 -9.29 16.45
N PRO A 194 8.38 -9.82 15.78
CA PRO A 194 9.11 -9.21 14.66
C PRO A 194 8.33 -8.48 13.57
N SER A 195 7.03 -8.75 13.40
CA SER A 195 6.27 -8.20 12.29
C SER A 195 5.57 -6.86 12.63
N ASN A 196 5.58 -5.91 11.70
CA ASN A 196 4.87 -4.62 11.76
C ASN A 196 3.95 -4.42 10.53
N TRP A 197 2.85 -3.69 10.66
CA TRP A 197 1.79 -3.62 9.62
C TRP A 197 1.43 -2.20 9.22
N VAL A 198 0.71 -2.06 8.10
CA VAL A 198 0.22 -0.77 7.57
C VAL A 198 -1.29 -0.78 7.39
N THR A 199 -1.99 0.19 7.97
CA THR A 199 -3.47 0.29 7.95
C THR A 199 -4.04 1.33 6.99
N SER A 200 -3.21 2.16 6.35
CA SER A 200 -3.68 3.08 5.30
C SER A 200 -2.52 3.59 4.43
N PRO A 201 -2.66 3.59 3.09
CA PRO A 201 -1.82 4.43 2.23
C PRO A 201 -2.09 5.88 2.59
N VAL A 202 -1.05 6.63 2.97
CA VAL A 202 -1.17 8.08 3.18
C VAL A 202 -1.27 8.73 1.80
N PRO A 203 -2.43 9.29 1.39
CA PRO A 203 -2.53 9.97 0.10
C PRO A 203 -1.69 11.25 0.14
N GLU A 204 -1.02 11.58 -0.96
CA GLU A 204 -0.19 12.77 -0.99
C GLU A 204 -1.00 14.08 -0.90
N PRO A 205 -0.39 15.18 -0.42
CA PRO A 205 -1.01 16.51 -0.35
C PRO A 205 -1.61 16.97 -1.69
N GLU A 206 -1.01 16.53 -2.79
CA GLU A 206 -1.38 16.91 -4.16
C GLU A 206 -2.74 16.34 -4.58
N THR A 207 -3.04 15.11 -4.16
CA THR A 207 -4.36 14.47 -4.39
C THR A 207 -5.46 15.25 -3.69
N TYR A 208 -5.21 15.75 -2.48
CA TYR A 208 -6.15 16.63 -1.78
C TYR A 208 -6.30 17.98 -2.49
N ALA A 209 -5.22 18.54 -3.03
CA ALA A 209 -5.27 19.78 -3.79
C ALA A 209 -6.08 19.62 -5.09
N MET A 210 -5.89 18.54 -5.83
CA MET A 210 -6.63 18.23 -7.05
C MET A 210 -8.11 17.95 -6.78
N MET A 211 -8.43 17.24 -5.69
CA MET A 211 -9.81 17.06 -5.23
C MET A 211 -10.47 18.40 -4.87
N LEU A 212 -9.75 19.27 -4.16
CA LEU A 212 -10.25 20.61 -3.79
C LEU A 212 -10.45 21.50 -5.02
N VAL A 213 -9.54 21.46 -6.00
CA VAL A 213 -9.69 22.17 -7.27
C VAL A 213 -10.91 21.64 -8.03
N GLY A 214 -11.09 20.32 -8.10
CA GLY A 214 -12.26 19.69 -8.72
C GLY A 214 -13.58 20.12 -8.07
N LEU A 215 -13.66 20.10 -6.74
CA LEU A 215 -14.82 20.57 -5.99
C LEU A 215 -15.06 22.07 -6.16
N GLY A 216 -13.98 22.87 -6.22
CA GLY A 216 -14.06 24.31 -6.49
C GLY A 216 -14.66 24.63 -7.87
N LEU A 217 -14.28 23.88 -8.90
CA LEU A 217 -14.80 24.03 -10.26
C LEU A 217 -16.27 23.62 -10.38
N ILE A 218 -16.69 22.56 -9.68
CA ILE A 218 -18.11 22.15 -9.62
C ILE A 218 -18.94 23.23 -8.90
N GLY A 219 -18.46 23.72 -7.76
CA GLY A 219 -19.13 24.79 -7.01
C GLY A 219 -19.27 26.09 -7.82
N PHE A 220 -18.24 26.46 -8.59
CA PHE A 220 -18.28 27.62 -9.49
C PHE A 220 -19.27 27.43 -10.64
N SER A 221 -19.30 26.23 -11.24
CA SER A 221 -20.21 25.91 -12.35
C SER A 221 -21.68 25.94 -11.91
N LEU A 222 -22.00 25.39 -10.73
CA LEU A 222 -23.35 25.44 -10.15
C LEU A 222 -23.78 26.86 -9.77
N ARG A 223 -22.84 27.73 -9.37
CA ARG A 223 -23.12 29.14 -9.08
C ARG A 223 -23.50 29.94 -10.33
N ASN A 224 -22.88 29.64 -11.47
CA ASN A 224 -23.21 30.31 -12.73
C ASN A 224 -24.52 29.85 -13.36
N GLN A 225 -25.08 28.70 -12.96
CA GLN A 225 -26.40 28.23 -13.41
C GLN A 225 -27.58 28.85 -12.63
N LYS A 226 -27.32 29.55 -11.51
CA LYS A 226 -28.36 30.26 -10.73
C LYS A 226 -28.54 31.74 -11.13
N LYS A 227 -27.83 32.21 -12.17
CA LYS A 227 -28.08 33.49 -12.83
C LYS A 227 -28.86 33.25 -14.11
#